data_AF-A0AAW2UW39-F1
#
_entry.id   AF-A0AAW2UW39-F1
#
_cell.length_a   1.000
_cell.length_b   1.000
_cell.length_c   1.000
_cell.angle_alpha   90.00
_cell.angle_beta   90.00
_cell.angle_gamma   90.00
#
_symmetry.space_group_name_H-M   'P 1'
#
loop_
_entity.id
_entity.type
_entity.pdbx_description
1 polymer ?
#
loop_
_entity_poly.entity_id
_entity_poly.type
_entity_poly.pdbx_seq_one_letter_code
_entity_poly.pdbx_strand_id
1 'polypeptide(L)'
;MVNVYPFYSYINNKENVTLDYALFRLSKIEVDQNLAYTNMFDATIDAFVYAMEREGFHGIPVVVTETGWPTSGADGTSVNNALAYNGNVVMRALANFGTPKRPGVGIEVFLFDLFDENGKSGGEYERHFGIFEINGIKAYDIRFN
;
A
#
# COMPACT_ATOMS: atom_id res chain seq x y z
N MET A 1 -10.45 10.53 3.12
CA MET A 1 -10.18 9.48 2.12
C MET A 1 -8.87 9.81 1.45
N VAL A 2 -8.03 8.82 1.17
CA VAL A 2 -6.71 9.01 0.56
C VAL A 2 -6.33 7.75 -0.23
N ASN A 3 -5.72 7.93 -1.40
CA ASN A 3 -5.13 6.84 -2.17
C ASN A 3 -3.65 6.71 -1.76
N VAL A 4 -3.21 5.52 -1.37
CA VAL A 4 -1.89 5.28 -0.78
C VAL A 4 -1.14 4.24 -1.60
N TYR A 5 -0.06 4.63 -2.26
CA TYR A 5 0.68 3.75 -3.17
C TYR A 5 2.19 3.77 -2.90
N PRO A 6 2.68 2.91 -1.99
CA PRO A 6 4.10 2.64 -1.82
C PRO A 6 4.80 2.22 -3.13
N PHE A 7 4.08 1.57 -4.05
CA PHE A 7 4.59 1.24 -5.38
C PHE A 7 5.10 2.49 -6.13
N TYR A 8 4.31 3.57 -6.19
CA TYR A 8 4.72 4.81 -6.85
C TYR A 8 5.90 5.49 -6.15
N SER A 9 5.92 5.48 -4.82
CA SER A 9 7.07 5.98 -4.06
C SER A 9 8.34 5.20 -4.38
N TYR A 10 8.25 3.87 -4.50
CA TYR A 10 9.37 3.00 -4.86
C TYR A 10 9.86 3.29 -6.29
N ILE A 11 8.99 3.19 -7.31
CA ILE A 11 9.46 3.32 -8.70
C ILE A 11 10.00 4.71 -9.03
N ASN A 12 9.54 5.75 -8.33
CA ASN A 12 9.95 7.14 -8.56
C ASN A 12 11.14 7.58 -7.68
N ASN A 13 11.50 6.83 -6.63
CA ASN A 13 12.58 7.22 -5.71
C ASN A 13 13.28 6.00 -5.08
N LYS A 14 13.85 5.14 -5.92
CA LYS A 14 14.54 3.91 -5.49
C LYS A 14 15.78 4.15 -4.61
N GLU A 15 16.34 5.36 -4.65
CA GLU A 15 17.48 5.74 -3.81
C GLU A 15 17.10 5.84 -2.33
N ASN A 16 15.85 6.26 -2.04
CA ASN A 16 15.38 6.48 -0.68
C ASN A 16 14.28 5.50 -0.25
N VAL A 17 13.59 4.87 -1.21
CA VAL A 17 12.53 3.90 -0.96
C VAL A 17 12.99 2.56 -1.46
N THR A 18 13.38 1.68 -0.53
CA THR A 18 13.76 0.31 -0.87
C THR A 18 12.52 -0.53 -1.19
N LEU A 19 12.69 -1.54 -2.05
CA LEU A 19 11.62 -2.48 -2.38
C LEU A 19 11.11 -3.20 -1.12
N ASP A 20 12.01 -3.61 -0.24
CA ASP A 20 11.65 -4.34 0.97
C ASP A 20 10.82 -3.48 1.95
N TYR A 21 11.14 -2.20 2.10
CA TYR A 21 10.35 -1.26 2.90
C TYR A 21 8.95 -1.03 2.31
N ALA A 22 8.83 -0.99 0.98
CA ALA A 22 7.56 -0.83 0.29
C ALA A 22 6.69 -2.10 0.36
N LEU A 23 7.30 -3.29 0.48
CA LEU A 23 6.66 -4.60 0.48
C LEU A 23 6.44 -5.22 1.88
N PHE A 24 6.57 -4.44 2.95
CA PHE A 24 6.47 -4.92 4.35
C PHE A 24 7.48 -6.03 4.70
N ARG A 25 8.63 -6.07 4.03
CA ARG A 25 9.70 -7.03 4.31
C ARG A 25 10.67 -6.44 5.33
N LEU A 26 11.51 -7.32 5.90
CA LEU A 26 12.59 -6.91 6.78
C LEU A 26 13.45 -5.86 6.06
N SER A 27 13.48 -4.66 6.62
CA SER A 27 14.21 -3.52 6.08
C SER A 27 14.73 -2.67 7.24
N LYS A 28 15.51 -1.63 6.92
CA LYS A 28 15.90 -0.63 7.91
C LYS A 28 14.66 0.03 8.49
N ILE A 29 14.59 0.11 9.82
CA ILE A 29 13.53 0.85 10.51
C ILE A 29 13.78 2.34 10.31
N GLU A 30 12.79 3.04 9.75
CA GLU A 30 12.82 4.49 9.64
C GLU A 30 12.21 5.10 10.91
N VAL A 31 12.96 5.98 11.57
CA VAL A 31 12.55 6.61 12.83
C VAL A 31 12.28 8.08 12.58
N ASP A 32 11.04 8.51 12.84
CA ASP A 32 10.66 9.92 12.88
C ASP A 32 10.23 10.27 14.31
N GLN A 33 11.06 11.06 14.99
CA GLN A 33 10.94 11.38 16.41
C GLN A 33 10.90 10.10 17.26
N ASN A 34 9.73 9.78 17.83
CA ASN A 34 9.52 8.61 18.69
C ASN A 34 8.70 7.52 17.97
N LEU A 35 8.44 7.66 16.67
CA LEU A 35 7.69 6.71 15.87
C LEU A 35 8.65 5.89 14.99
N ALA A 36 8.48 4.57 15.03
CA ALA A 36 9.25 3.63 14.23
C ALA A 36 8.37 3.08 13.11
N TYR A 37 8.77 3.34 11.87
CA TYR A 37 8.10 2.85 10.67
C TYR A 37 8.90 1.70 10.07
N THR A 38 8.24 0.56 9.93
CA THR A 38 8.79 -0.66 9.33
C THR A 38 8.33 -0.86 7.88
N ASN A 39 7.41 -0.02 7.41
CA ASN A 39 6.87 -0.06 6.07
C ASN A 39 6.41 1.32 5.61
N MET A 40 6.44 1.54 4.29
CA MET A 40 6.06 2.81 3.67
C MET A 40 4.56 3.12 3.76
N PHE A 41 3.71 2.09 3.85
CA PHE A 41 2.25 2.27 3.90
C PHE A 41 1.83 3.04 5.16
N ASP A 42 2.30 2.60 6.33
CA ASP A 42 2.04 3.28 7.60
C ASP A 42 2.62 4.70 7.61
N ALA A 43 3.85 4.86 7.12
CA ALA A 43 4.51 6.16 7.05
C ALA A 43 3.74 7.15 6.17
N THR A 44 3.18 6.70 5.06
CA THR A 44 2.40 7.55 4.14
C THR A 44 1.07 7.96 4.75
N ILE A 45 0.38 7.04 5.45
CA ILE A 45 -0.87 7.35 6.16
C ILE A 45 -0.61 8.35 7.29
N ASP A 46 0.44 8.14 8.07
CA ASP A 46 0.75 9.05 9.19
C ASP A 46 1.22 10.42 8.70
N ALA A 47 1.92 10.50 7.57
CA ALA A 47 2.22 11.79 6.93
C ALA A 47 0.93 12.56 6.58
N PHE A 48 -0.08 11.89 6.02
CA PHE A 48 -1.39 12.50 5.76
C PHE A 48 -2.11 12.92 7.05
N VAL A 49 -2.06 12.08 8.09
CA VAL A 49 -2.62 12.41 9.40
C VAL A 49 -1.93 13.64 10.01
N TYR A 50 -0.61 13.70 10.00
CA TYR A 50 0.14 14.87 10.49
C TYR A 50 -0.23 16.14 9.73
N ALA A 51 -0.40 16.06 8.41
CA ALA A 51 -0.85 17.20 7.62
C ALA A 51 -2.25 17.67 8.06
N MET A 52 -3.21 16.76 8.24
CA MET A 52 -4.55 17.13 8.73
C MET A 52 -4.51 17.80 10.11
N GLU A 53 -3.75 17.22 11.05
CA GLU A 53 -3.63 17.75 12.41
C GLU A 53 -2.98 19.13 12.43
N ARG A 54 -1.99 19.38 11.55
CA ARG A 54 -1.36 20.69 11.42
C ARG A 54 -2.35 21.77 10.97
N GLU A 55 -3.31 21.41 10.13
CA GLU A 55 -4.39 22.32 9.70
C GLU A 55 -5.57 22.38 10.71
N GLY A 56 -5.43 21.77 11.90
CA GLY A 56 -6.43 21.80 12.97
C GLY A 56 -7.50 20.71 12.90
N PHE A 57 -7.39 19.77 11.95
CA PHE A 57 -8.34 18.66 11.79
C PHE A 57 -7.89 17.43 12.57
N HIS A 58 -8.16 17.43 13.87
CA HIS A 58 -7.83 16.32 14.76
C HIS A 58 -8.92 15.24 14.77
N GLY A 59 -8.51 13.98 14.96
CA GLY A 59 -9.44 12.87 15.20
C GLY A 59 -10.27 12.40 14.00
N ILE A 60 -10.10 12.98 12.81
CA ILE A 60 -10.81 12.54 11.60
C ILE A 60 -10.32 11.13 11.20
N PRO A 61 -11.22 10.13 11.07
CA PRO A 61 -10.86 8.81 10.58
C PRO A 61 -10.30 8.84 9.16
N VAL A 62 -9.30 8.01 8.89
CA VAL A 62 -8.73 7.85 7.55
C VAL A 62 -9.27 6.56 6.95
N VAL A 63 -9.72 6.66 5.70
CA VAL A 63 -10.07 5.53 4.83
C VAL A 63 -9.08 5.55 3.67
N VAL A 64 -8.40 4.43 3.43
CA VAL A 64 -7.55 4.24 2.26
C VAL A 64 -8.42 3.74 1.13
N THR A 65 -8.72 4.63 0.18
CA THR A 65 -9.67 4.36 -0.91
C THR A 65 -9.05 3.61 -2.07
N GLU A 66 -7.74 3.65 -2.20
CA GLU A 66 -7.00 2.84 -3.17
C GLU A 66 -5.62 2.52 -2.62
N THR A 67 -5.20 1.27 -2.77
CA THR A 67 -3.81 0.84 -2.63
C THR A 67 -3.60 -0.48 -3.36
N GLY A 68 -2.44 -0.68 -3.97
CA GLY A 68 -2.16 -1.90 -4.70
C GLY A 68 -0.72 -1.99 -5.14
N TRP A 69 -0.38 -3.14 -5.71
CA TRP A 69 0.92 -3.40 -6.30
C TRP A 69 0.78 -4.22 -7.58
N PRO A 70 1.34 -3.77 -8.70
CA PRO A 70 1.13 -4.45 -9.98
C PRO A 70 1.96 -5.73 -10.10
N THR A 71 1.40 -6.71 -10.79
CA THR A 71 2.03 -8.01 -11.04
C THR A 71 3.10 -7.96 -12.13
N SER A 72 3.08 -6.92 -12.97
CA SER A 72 3.87 -6.82 -14.20
C SER A 72 4.07 -5.34 -14.61
N GLY A 73 4.94 -5.10 -15.60
CA GLY A 73 5.01 -3.82 -16.32
C GLY A 73 5.94 -2.75 -15.74
N ALA A 74 6.66 -3.03 -14.65
CA ALA A 74 7.75 -2.18 -14.15
C ALA A 74 8.80 -2.95 -13.34
N ASP A 75 9.89 -2.27 -12.99
CA ASP A 75 10.84 -2.79 -12.00
C ASP A 75 10.16 -3.01 -10.65
N GLY A 76 10.56 -4.07 -9.94
CA GLY A 76 9.94 -4.49 -8.68
C GLY A 76 8.50 -5.04 -8.81
N THR A 77 7.97 -5.23 -10.02
CA THR A 77 6.69 -5.91 -10.25
C THR A 77 6.88 -7.40 -10.42
N SER A 78 6.01 -8.18 -9.79
CA SER A 78 5.88 -9.63 -9.96
C SER A 78 4.62 -10.08 -9.23
N VAL A 79 4.07 -11.23 -9.61
CA VAL A 79 2.99 -11.90 -8.85
C VAL A 79 3.35 -12.05 -7.37
N ASN A 80 4.60 -12.43 -7.07
CA ASN A 80 5.06 -12.60 -5.68
C ASN A 80 5.15 -11.27 -4.90
N ASN A 81 5.57 -10.18 -5.55
CA ASN A 81 5.62 -8.87 -4.90
C ASN A 81 4.21 -8.29 -4.71
N ALA A 82 3.33 -8.47 -5.69
CA ALA A 82 1.93 -8.08 -5.58
C ALA A 82 1.22 -8.80 -4.42
N LEU A 83 1.39 -10.12 -4.32
CA LEU A 83 0.88 -10.91 -3.20
C LEU A 83 1.49 -10.48 -1.87
N ALA A 84 2.81 -10.25 -1.82
CA ALA A 84 3.46 -9.78 -0.59
C ALA A 84 2.90 -8.44 -0.12
N TYR A 85 2.68 -7.50 -1.03
CA TYR A 85 2.11 -6.19 -0.70
C TYR A 85 0.64 -6.31 -0.25
N ASN A 86 -0.23 -6.78 -1.16
CA ASN A 86 -1.67 -6.82 -0.93
C ASN A 86 -2.03 -7.75 0.25
N GLY A 87 -1.36 -8.89 0.38
CA GLY A 87 -1.55 -9.82 1.49
C GLY A 87 -1.22 -9.20 2.84
N ASN A 88 -0.14 -8.44 2.94
CA ASN A 88 0.22 -7.73 4.18
C ASN A 88 -0.76 -6.59 4.49
N VAL A 89 -1.22 -5.84 3.48
CA VAL A 89 -2.26 -4.81 3.67
C VAL A 89 -3.54 -5.43 4.24
N VAL A 90 -4.03 -6.53 3.66
CA VAL A 90 -5.25 -7.21 4.13
C VAL A 90 -5.07 -7.76 5.53
N MET A 91 -3.96 -8.43 5.82
CA MET A 91 -3.66 -8.96 7.15
C MET A 91 -3.67 -7.86 8.22
N ARG A 92 -3.07 -6.69 7.93
CA ARG A 92 -3.05 -5.55 8.85
C ARG A 92 -4.44 -4.94 9.06
N ALA A 93 -5.22 -4.81 8.00
CA ALA A 93 -6.59 -4.29 8.06
C ALA A 93 -7.49 -5.20 8.93
N LEU A 94 -7.44 -6.51 8.69
CA LEU A 94 -8.22 -7.50 9.46
C LEU A 94 -7.82 -7.56 10.93
N ALA A 95 -6.53 -7.36 11.24
CA ALA A 95 -6.02 -7.41 12.59
C ALA A 95 -6.07 -6.05 13.33
N ASN A 96 -6.65 -5.01 12.72
CA ASN A 96 -6.76 -3.66 13.30
C ASN A 96 -5.42 -3.11 13.83
N PHE A 97 -4.33 -3.34 13.09
CA PHE A 97 -2.99 -2.89 13.51
C PHE A 97 -2.92 -1.37 13.71
N GLY A 98 -3.59 -0.61 12.83
CA GLY A 98 -3.42 0.84 12.74
C GLY A 98 -2.04 1.23 12.21
N THR A 99 -1.55 2.40 12.63
CA THR A 99 -0.23 2.95 12.30
C THR A 99 0.55 3.31 13.57
N PRO A 100 1.86 3.58 13.50
CA PRO A 100 2.62 4.05 14.65
C PRO A 100 2.01 5.28 15.36
N LYS A 101 1.45 6.26 14.62
CA LYS A 101 0.80 7.43 15.21
C LYS A 101 -0.59 7.15 15.77
N ARG A 102 -1.33 6.20 15.16
CA ARG A 102 -2.69 5.81 15.57
C ARG A 102 -2.75 4.29 15.83
N PRO A 103 -2.05 3.80 16.86
CA PRO A 103 -1.96 2.36 17.13
C PRO A 103 -3.32 1.80 17.57
N GLY A 104 -3.69 0.63 17.06
CA GLY A 104 -4.94 -0.05 17.43
C GLY A 104 -6.23 0.58 16.86
N VAL A 105 -6.11 1.68 16.10
CA VAL A 105 -7.23 2.24 15.34
C VAL A 105 -7.18 1.62 13.94
N GLY A 106 -8.05 0.64 13.69
CA GLY A 106 -8.17 -0.01 12.40
C GLY A 106 -8.41 0.99 11.26
N ILE A 107 -7.86 0.69 10.09
CA ILE A 107 -8.00 1.50 8.88
C ILE A 107 -8.82 0.67 7.90
N GLU A 108 -9.90 1.27 7.40
CA GLU A 108 -10.65 0.71 6.27
C GLU A 108 -9.83 0.90 4.99
N VAL A 109 -9.62 -0.18 4.25
CA VAL A 109 -8.76 -0.21 3.07
C VAL A 109 -9.48 -0.87 1.90
N PHE A 110 -9.46 -0.20 0.75
CA PHE A 110 -9.91 -0.72 -0.53
C PHE A 110 -8.70 -1.03 -1.40
N LEU A 111 -8.54 -2.31 -1.78
CA LEU A 111 -7.48 -2.71 -2.70
C LEU A 111 -7.82 -2.24 -4.12
N PHE A 112 -6.81 -1.70 -4.79
CA PHE A 112 -6.82 -1.35 -6.20
C PHE A 112 -6.01 -2.40 -6.97
N ASP A 113 -6.60 -3.17 -7.89
CA ASP A 113 -8.03 -3.23 -8.22
C ASP A 113 -8.50 -4.69 -8.35
N LEU A 114 -9.76 -4.86 -8.73
CA LEU A 114 -10.36 -6.19 -8.81
C LEU A 114 -9.82 -6.97 -10.02
N PHE A 115 -9.71 -6.33 -11.18
CA PHE A 115 -9.32 -6.98 -12.43
C PHE A 115 -8.25 -6.17 -13.15
N ASP A 116 -7.32 -6.84 -13.81
CA ASP A 116 -6.43 -6.19 -14.78
C ASP A 116 -7.23 -5.39 -15.83
N GLU A 117 -6.94 -4.10 -15.94
CA GLU A 117 -7.63 -3.17 -16.83
C GLU A 117 -6.79 -2.86 -18.08
N ASN A 118 -6.94 -3.68 -19.13
CA ASN A 118 -6.17 -3.53 -20.37
C ASN A 118 -6.40 -2.21 -21.15
N GLY A 119 -7.46 -1.46 -20.82
CA GLY A 119 -7.79 -0.17 -21.42
C GLY A 119 -7.05 1.02 -20.80
N LYS A 120 -6.34 0.84 -19.67
CA LYS A 120 -5.66 1.94 -18.98
C LYS A 120 -4.55 2.55 -19.82
N SER A 121 -4.40 3.88 -19.73
CA SER A 121 -3.27 4.63 -20.28
C SER A 121 -2.18 4.79 -19.23
N GLY A 122 -0.94 5.05 -19.65
CA GLY A 122 0.18 5.30 -18.75
C GLY A 122 1.28 4.27 -18.89
N GLY A 123 2.05 4.05 -17.81
CA GLY A 123 3.07 3.01 -17.77
C GLY A 123 2.46 1.62 -17.94
N GLU A 124 3.25 0.67 -18.44
CA GLU A 124 2.72 -0.68 -18.72
C GLU A 124 2.11 -1.33 -17.47
N TYR A 125 2.70 -1.09 -16.29
CA TYR A 125 2.22 -1.57 -15.00
C TYR A 125 0.77 -1.17 -14.66
N GLU A 126 0.23 -0.10 -15.25
CA GLU A 126 -1.16 0.32 -15.02
C GLU A 126 -2.16 -0.79 -15.38
N ARG A 127 -1.83 -1.64 -16.35
CA ARG A 127 -2.73 -2.71 -16.83
C ARG A 127 -2.71 -3.97 -15.95
N HIS A 128 -1.91 -4.00 -14.89
CA HIS A 128 -1.54 -5.22 -14.17
C HIS A 128 -1.74 -5.14 -12.65
N PHE A 129 -2.65 -4.28 -12.17
CA PHE A 129 -2.94 -4.11 -10.72
C PHE A 129 -3.92 -5.15 -10.16
N GLY A 130 -4.59 -5.93 -11.01
CA GLY A 130 -5.68 -6.80 -10.63
C GLY A 130 -5.27 -7.87 -9.64
N ILE A 131 -6.13 -8.13 -8.65
CA ILE A 131 -6.07 -9.38 -7.88
C ILE A 131 -6.62 -10.57 -8.72
N PHE A 132 -7.38 -10.26 -9.78
CA PHE A 132 -7.76 -11.17 -10.86
C PHE A 132 -7.19 -10.67 -12.20
N GLU A 133 -6.78 -11.59 -13.06
CA GLU A 133 -6.46 -11.30 -14.47
C GLU A 133 -7.73 -10.89 -15.23
N ILE A 134 -7.56 -10.35 -16.45
CA ILE A 134 -8.67 -9.93 -17.33
C ILE A 134 -9.67 -11.03 -17.66
N ASN A 135 -9.24 -12.30 -17.61
CA ASN A 135 -10.07 -13.48 -17.86
C ASN A 135 -10.87 -13.92 -16.60
N GLY A 136 -10.70 -13.23 -15.47
CA GLY A 136 -11.34 -13.54 -14.18
C GLY A 136 -10.66 -14.65 -13.39
N ILE A 137 -9.53 -15.19 -13.85
CA ILE A 137 -8.68 -16.10 -13.09
C ILE A 137 -7.91 -15.28 -12.06
N LYS A 138 -7.74 -15.83 -10.85
CA LYS A 138 -6.94 -15.16 -9.81
C LYS A 138 -5.51 -14.96 -10.30
N ALA A 139 -4.99 -13.75 -10.15
CA ALA A 139 -3.56 -13.49 -10.39
C ALA A 139 -2.68 -14.11 -9.29
N TYR A 140 -3.20 -14.16 -8.05
CA TYR A 140 -2.58 -14.80 -6.88
C TYR A 140 -3.63 -15.11 -5.81
N ASP A 141 -3.32 -16.06 -4.92
CA ASP A 141 -4.20 -16.43 -3.81
C ASP A 141 -4.01 -15.49 -2.61
N ILE A 142 -4.87 -14.48 -2.53
CA ILE A 142 -5.01 -13.59 -1.37
C ILE A 142 -6.18 -14.05 -0.46
N ARG A 143 -6.00 -13.94 0.86
CA ARG A 143 -7.02 -14.31 1.86
C ARG A 143 -7.59 -13.06 2.50
N PHE A 144 -8.92 -12.94 2.48
CA PHE A 144 -9.67 -11.86 3.13
C PHE A 144 -10.35 -12.30 4.43
N ASN A 145 -10.04 -13.51 4.94
CA ASN A 145 -10.62 -14.12 6.13
C ASN A 145 -9.65 -15.06 6.85
#